data_AF-A0A7C3NXL9-F1
#
_entry.id   AF-A0A7C3NXL9-F1
#
_cell.length_a   1.000
_cell.length_b   1.000
_cell.length_c   1.000
_cell.angle_alpha   90.00
_cell.angle_beta   90.00
_cell.angle_gamma   90.00
#
_symmetry.space_group_name_H-M   'P 1'
#
loop_
_entity.id
_entity.type
_entity.pdbx_description
1 polymer ?
#
loop_
_entity_poly.entity_id
_entity_poly.type
_entity_poly.pdbx_seq_one_letter_code
_entity_poly.pdbx_strand_id
1 'polypeptide(L)'
;MGRTRLRDRRAQAGSGFTGDFGRAPFGACPTGESLVPGAAARHLAGLQFSMTYRAEVSAVDEETARPKRWSPRARRHDGLFKQRRSRVGGGFMSLLGFLPWLLLAIQAAIVVASLLGYGIFTARPDLLLKVDPQAQFFTWAFHGFAVGNMLFGGLAVLAEALLRDRVRALWAFLLVYTISLGSELLGTTYGVPFGAYSYTALLGVKWFDRVPALIPLSWFTMGWACWILARRVASGVGAVLLSTALLVAWDLLLDPAMSRVTSYWVWGDTGSYYGMPWINLIGWGITGWVLLFALSRVIPSPQTGPRFAAAVYLVNFALPYGFCVLNRYWFAVVVGPLAIAFAYTIFARPWRRGGLSSTPEPLSTAAAFSRRE
;
A
#
# COMPACT_ATOMS: atom_id res chain seq x y z
N MET A 1 -53.28 75.44 -22.71
CA MET A 1 -53.05 74.73 -23.99
C MET A 1 -52.82 73.26 -23.71
N GLY A 2 -53.20 72.35 -24.63
CA GLY A 2 -52.68 70.97 -24.71
C GLY A 2 -53.05 69.97 -23.60
N ARG A 3 -54.05 69.11 -23.85
CA ARG A 3 -54.08 67.72 -23.33
C ARG A 3 -52.98 66.91 -24.10
N THR A 4 -52.55 65.67 -23.79
CA THR A 4 -53.29 64.47 -23.33
C THR A 4 -52.28 63.32 -23.05
N ARG A 5 -52.65 62.33 -22.19
CA ARG A 5 -52.60 60.83 -22.33
C ARG A 5 -51.59 60.15 -23.31
N LEU A 6 -51.17 58.88 -23.18
CA LEU A 6 -51.35 57.78 -22.21
C LEU A 6 -50.33 56.64 -22.52
N ARG A 7 -50.29 55.67 -21.60
CA ARG A 7 -49.80 54.28 -21.69
C ARG A 7 -49.78 53.53 -23.04
N ASP A 8 -48.90 52.53 -23.04
CA ASP A 8 -48.95 51.21 -23.70
C ASP A 8 -48.81 51.08 -25.23
N ARG A 9 -47.74 50.39 -25.65
CA ARG A 9 -47.82 49.23 -26.56
C ARG A 9 -46.56 48.34 -26.47
N ARG A 10 -46.78 47.03 -26.37
CA ARG A 10 -45.76 45.98 -26.60
C ARG A 10 -45.62 45.70 -28.10
N ALA A 11 -44.45 45.14 -28.45
CA ALA A 11 -44.19 44.10 -29.47
C ALA A 11 -43.45 44.48 -30.77
N GLN A 12 -42.56 43.54 -31.15
CA GLN A 12 -41.96 43.21 -32.45
C GLN A 12 -40.53 43.71 -32.82
N ALA A 13 -39.57 42.80 -32.60
CA ALA A 13 -38.35 42.43 -33.38
C ALA A 13 -37.45 41.62 -32.39
N GLY A 14 -36.99 40.38 -32.57
CA GLY A 14 -36.48 39.68 -33.77
C GLY A 14 -35.01 40.08 -34.00
N SER A 15 -33.95 39.29 -33.80
CA SER A 15 -33.70 37.87 -33.46
C SER A 15 -32.49 37.78 -32.47
N GLY A 16 -31.97 36.64 -31.98
CA GLY A 16 -32.39 35.23 -32.05
C GLY A 16 -31.22 34.24 -32.26
N PHE A 17 -30.46 33.88 -31.22
CA PHE A 17 -29.41 32.83 -31.27
C PHE A 17 -29.35 32.01 -29.97
N THR A 18 -30.06 30.88 -29.94
CA THR A 18 -29.91 29.81 -28.94
C THR A 18 -29.14 28.67 -29.58
N GLY A 19 -27.87 28.49 -29.21
CA GLY A 19 -27.01 27.42 -29.73
C GLY A 19 -27.35 26.07 -29.09
N ASP A 20 -28.28 25.34 -29.70
CA ASP A 20 -28.53 23.92 -29.40
C ASP A 20 -27.58 23.06 -30.23
N PHE A 21 -26.76 22.24 -29.56
CA PHE A 21 -25.91 21.21 -30.18
C PHE A 21 -26.36 19.81 -29.77
N GLY A 22 -27.57 19.45 -30.18
CA GLY A 22 -27.73 18.38 -31.17
C GLY A 22 -27.13 17.02 -30.81
N ARG A 23 -27.99 16.14 -30.27
CA ARG A 23 -27.78 14.69 -30.33
C ARG A 23 -27.61 14.24 -31.80
N ALA A 24 -26.57 13.45 -32.08
CA ALA A 24 -26.45 12.67 -33.31
C ALA A 24 -26.78 11.18 -33.04
N PRO A 25 -27.26 10.42 -34.03
CA PRO A 25 -28.02 9.19 -33.78
C PRO A 25 -27.18 7.89 -33.80
N PHE A 26 -27.79 6.82 -33.29
CA PHE A 26 -27.35 5.44 -33.58
C PHE A 26 -27.40 5.16 -35.10
N GLY A 27 -26.33 4.59 -35.64
CA GLY A 27 -26.21 4.13 -37.02
C GLY A 27 -25.62 2.72 -37.08
N ALA A 28 -26.09 1.90 -38.02
CA ALA A 28 -25.88 0.46 -38.02
C ALA A 28 -24.52 -0.02 -38.56
N CYS A 29 -24.19 -1.27 -38.23
CA CYS A 29 -23.08 -2.05 -38.76
C CYS A 29 -23.30 -2.47 -40.24
N PRO A 30 -22.25 -2.56 -41.06
CA PRO A 30 -22.20 -3.47 -42.20
C PRO A 30 -21.29 -4.69 -41.94
N THR A 31 -21.77 -5.85 -42.38
CA THR A 31 -21.16 -7.19 -42.25
C THR A 31 -20.27 -7.57 -43.44
N GLY A 32 -19.28 -8.45 -43.21
CA GLY A 32 -18.47 -9.10 -44.25
C GLY A 32 -17.17 -8.34 -44.60
N GLU A 33 -16.03 -8.95 -44.92
CA GLU A 33 -15.80 -10.36 -45.27
C GLU A 33 -14.58 -10.98 -44.55
N SER A 34 -14.81 -12.25 -44.18
CA SER A 34 -13.89 -13.38 -44.01
C SER A 34 -12.51 -13.35 -44.68
N LEU A 35 -11.47 -13.63 -43.88
CA LEU A 35 -10.33 -14.47 -44.31
C LEU A 35 -10.03 -15.53 -43.23
N VAL A 36 -10.06 -16.79 -43.65
CA VAL A 36 -9.93 -18.03 -42.84
C VAL A 36 -8.47 -18.55 -42.93
N PRO A 37 -7.93 -19.24 -41.90
CA PRO A 37 -6.48 -19.44 -41.78
C PRO A 37 -5.95 -20.68 -42.50
N GLY A 38 -4.69 -20.63 -42.94
CA GLY A 38 -3.98 -21.81 -43.44
C GLY A 38 -2.52 -21.57 -43.86
N ALA A 39 -1.70 -22.61 -43.67
CA ALA A 39 -0.37 -22.83 -44.28
C ALA A 39 0.81 -21.90 -43.92
N ALA A 40 1.51 -22.23 -42.82
CA ALA A 40 2.98 -22.18 -42.75
C ALA A 40 3.54 -23.14 -41.67
N ALA A 41 3.12 -24.41 -41.70
CA ALA A 41 3.76 -25.45 -40.90
C ALA A 41 4.92 -26.10 -41.68
N ARG A 42 5.97 -26.49 -40.95
CA ARG A 42 7.21 -27.20 -41.37
C ARG A 42 8.39 -26.31 -41.79
N HIS A 43 9.27 -26.05 -40.83
CA HIS A 43 10.63 -26.60 -40.91
C HIS A 43 11.15 -27.00 -39.52
N LEU A 44 11.41 -28.31 -39.39
CA LEU A 44 12.51 -29.00 -38.71
C LEU A 44 13.04 -28.37 -37.39
N ALA A 45 12.79 -28.95 -36.21
CA ALA A 45 13.22 -30.28 -35.70
C ALA A 45 14.65 -30.30 -35.14
N GLY A 46 14.78 -30.87 -33.94
CA GLY A 46 16.07 -31.18 -33.29
C GLY A 46 16.38 -30.29 -32.08
N LEU A 47 16.08 -30.79 -30.87
CA LEU A 47 16.94 -30.78 -29.66
C LEU A 47 16.15 -31.31 -28.45
N GLN A 48 15.91 -32.63 -28.45
CA GLN A 48 15.79 -33.43 -27.22
C GLN A 48 17.12 -34.18 -27.01
N PHE A 49 17.31 -34.77 -25.82
CA PHE A 49 18.51 -35.38 -25.20
C PHE A 49 19.27 -34.42 -24.26
N SER A 50 19.62 -34.78 -23.02
CA SER A 50 19.13 -35.87 -22.15
C SER A 50 19.51 -35.54 -20.70
N MET A 51 18.70 -35.94 -19.72
CA MET A 51 19.14 -35.94 -18.31
C MET A 51 19.93 -37.22 -18.02
N THR A 52 21.25 -37.11 -17.93
CA THR A 52 22.11 -38.16 -17.37
C THR A 52 22.72 -37.69 -16.05
N TYR A 53 22.02 -37.97 -14.95
CA TYR A 53 22.53 -37.75 -13.60
C TYR A 53 23.56 -38.83 -13.28
N ARG A 54 24.85 -38.52 -13.46
CA ARG A 54 25.95 -39.45 -13.15
C ARG A 54 26.19 -39.44 -11.64
N ALA A 55 25.87 -40.54 -10.97
CA ALA A 55 26.28 -40.77 -9.59
C ALA A 55 27.75 -41.18 -9.57
N GLU A 56 28.62 -40.31 -9.05
CA GLU A 56 29.99 -40.70 -8.69
C GLU A 56 30.03 -41.16 -7.24
N VAL A 57 30.08 -42.48 -7.07
CA VAL A 57 30.43 -43.12 -5.81
C VAL A 57 31.96 -43.21 -5.77
N SER A 58 32.61 -42.29 -5.06
CA SER A 58 34.03 -42.44 -4.73
C SER A 58 34.17 -43.42 -3.56
N ALA A 59 34.83 -44.55 -3.81
CA ALA A 59 35.26 -45.45 -2.75
C ALA A 59 36.23 -44.70 -1.81
N VAL A 60 36.10 -44.97 -0.51
CA VAL A 60 37.07 -44.53 0.51
C VAL A 60 37.86 -45.77 0.90
N ASP A 61 39.16 -45.77 0.63
CA ASP A 61 40.05 -46.85 1.04
C ASP A 61 40.16 -46.93 2.57
N GLU A 62 40.09 -48.15 3.08
CA GLU A 62 40.10 -48.46 4.50
C GLU A 62 41.48 -48.97 4.91
N GLU A 63 42.40 -48.08 5.32
CA GLU A 63 43.67 -48.51 5.91
C GLU A 63 44.04 -47.79 7.23
N THR A 64 44.08 -48.63 8.26
CA THR A 64 44.61 -48.52 9.63
C THR A 64 45.38 -47.27 10.11
N ALA A 65 45.07 -46.80 11.34
CA ALA A 65 45.95 -46.99 12.53
C ALA A 65 45.78 -45.96 13.68
N ARG A 66 45.32 -46.45 14.84
CA ARG A 66 45.58 -46.01 16.25
C ARG A 66 45.15 -44.58 16.71
N PRO A 67 44.38 -44.46 17.81
CA PRO A 67 44.06 -43.17 18.42
C PRO A 67 45.21 -42.62 19.29
N LYS A 68 45.76 -41.46 18.93
CA LYS A 68 46.63 -40.67 19.83
C LYS A 68 45.78 -39.89 20.85
N ARG A 69 45.97 -40.17 22.14
CA ARG A 69 45.52 -39.29 23.24
C ARG A 69 46.06 -37.87 23.01
N TRP A 70 45.21 -36.86 23.22
CA TRP A 70 45.64 -35.46 23.33
C TRP A 70 45.05 -34.82 24.59
N SER A 71 45.86 -34.02 25.28
CA SER A 71 45.55 -33.46 26.60
C SER A 71 45.04 -32.01 26.50
N PRO A 72 44.19 -31.54 27.44
CA PRO A 72 43.59 -30.21 27.37
C PRO A 72 44.51 -29.12 27.97
N ARG A 73 45.55 -28.70 27.25
CA ARG A 73 46.34 -27.48 27.58
C ARG A 73 46.86 -26.76 26.33
N ALA A 74 46.02 -25.91 25.72
CA ALA A 74 46.44 -24.67 25.02
C ALA A 74 45.23 -23.97 24.34
N ARG A 75 44.46 -23.15 25.08
CA ARG A 75 43.60 -22.10 24.49
C ARG A 75 43.46 -20.90 25.44
N ARG A 76 44.58 -20.20 25.63
CA ARG A 76 44.59 -18.74 25.91
C ARG A 76 45.41 -18.13 24.77
N HIS A 77 44.83 -17.22 24.00
CA HIS A 77 45.42 -16.15 23.16
C HIS A 77 44.56 -15.71 21.96
N ASP A 78 43.44 -16.38 21.65
CA ASP A 78 42.51 -15.99 20.56
C ASP A 78 41.59 -14.78 20.89
N GLY A 79 41.81 -14.09 22.01
CA GLY A 79 40.94 -13.01 22.49
C GLY A 79 41.12 -11.66 21.79
N LEU A 80 42.31 -11.36 21.25
CA LEU A 80 42.68 -10.00 20.85
C LEU A 80 42.45 -9.66 19.37
N PHE A 81 42.34 -10.66 18.48
CA PHE A 81 42.13 -10.40 17.05
C PHE A 81 40.66 -10.32 16.62
N LYS A 82 39.70 -10.77 17.45
CA LYS A 82 38.27 -10.78 17.10
C LYS A 82 37.56 -9.44 17.33
N GLN A 83 38.19 -8.50 18.05
CA GLN A 83 37.56 -7.23 18.45
C GLN A 83 37.79 -6.06 17.47
N ARG A 84 38.69 -6.22 16.48
CA ARG A 84 39.10 -5.13 15.57
C ARG A 84 38.41 -5.13 14.19
N ARG A 85 37.55 -6.11 13.88
CA ARG A 85 36.87 -6.25 12.57
C ARG A 85 35.43 -5.70 12.52
N SER A 86 34.91 -5.16 13.62
CA SER A 86 33.49 -4.72 13.76
C SER A 86 33.25 -3.21 13.57
N ARG A 87 34.28 -2.36 13.59
CA ARG A 87 34.09 -0.89 13.51
C ARG A 87 33.79 -0.34 12.11
N VAL A 88 34.24 -1.00 11.03
CA VAL A 88 34.05 -0.50 9.65
C VAL A 88 32.63 -0.77 9.13
N GLY A 89 32.00 -1.87 9.54
CA GLY A 89 30.62 -2.20 9.14
C GLY A 89 29.54 -1.40 9.88
N GLY A 90 29.82 -0.92 11.11
CA GLY A 90 28.84 -0.26 11.96
C GLY A 90 28.27 1.04 11.38
N GLY A 91 29.13 1.90 10.83
CA GLY A 91 28.72 3.19 10.24
C GLY A 91 27.87 3.06 8.98
N PHE A 92 28.18 2.07 8.13
CA PHE A 92 27.41 1.82 6.90
C PHE A 92 26.03 1.21 7.20
N MET A 93 25.96 0.26 8.15
CA MET A 93 24.67 -0.29 8.60
C MET A 93 23.82 0.74 9.34
N SER A 94 24.40 1.71 10.06
CA SER A 94 23.63 2.83 10.63
C SER A 94 23.11 3.81 9.57
N LEU A 95 23.88 4.06 8.49
CA LEU A 95 23.41 4.90 7.39
C LEU A 95 22.24 4.26 6.63
N LEU A 96 22.33 2.96 6.33
CA LEU A 96 21.23 2.23 5.68
C LEU A 96 19.97 2.18 6.55
N GLY A 97 20.11 2.02 7.87
CA GLY A 97 18.98 2.07 8.81
C GLY A 97 18.34 3.47 8.97
N PHE A 98 19.03 4.53 8.54
CA PHE A 98 18.51 5.90 8.56
C PHE A 98 17.68 6.25 7.31
N LEU A 99 18.01 5.65 6.15
CA LEU A 99 17.35 5.97 4.88
C LEU A 99 15.81 5.86 4.90
N PRO A 100 15.19 4.80 5.46
CA PRO A 100 13.72 4.73 5.55
C PRO A 100 13.10 5.86 6.37
N TRP A 101 13.77 6.28 7.45
CA TRP A 101 13.31 7.39 8.29
C TRP A 101 13.47 8.74 7.59
N LEU A 102 14.54 8.93 6.80
CA LEU A 102 14.73 10.12 5.98
C LEU A 102 13.63 10.23 4.91
N LEU A 103 13.33 9.14 4.20
CA LEU A 103 12.25 9.09 3.20
C LEU A 103 10.88 9.38 3.83
N LEU A 104 10.59 8.79 5.00
CA LEU A 104 9.36 9.07 5.75
C LEU A 104 9.29 10.52 6.28
N ALA A 105 10.43 11.11 6.66
CA ALA A 105 10.49 12.52 7.06
C ALA A 105 10.24 13.46 5.87
N ILE A 106 10.72 13.13 4.67
CA ILE A 106 10.38 13.84 3.43
C ILE A 106 8.88 13.73 3.14
N GLN A 107 8.28 12.53 3.27
CA GLN A 107 6.83 12.36 3.16
C GLN A 107 6.08 13.25 4.16
N ALA A 108 6.49 13.23 5.44
CA ALA A 108 5.87 14.04 6.48
C ALA A 108 5.98 15.56 6.20
N ALA A 109 7.12 16.02 5.66
CA ALA A 109 7.28 17.40 5.23
C ALA A 109 6.33 17.78 4.09
N ILE A 110 6.11 16.88 3.11
CA ILE A 110 5.12 17.07 2.04
C ILE A 110 3.70 17.13 2.61
N VAL A 111 3.35 16.28 3.59
CA VAL A 111 2.05 16.32 4.27
C VAL A 111 1.83 17.66 4.99
N VAL A 112 2.82 18.13 5.75
CA VAL A 112 2.74 19.43 6.45
C VAL A 112 2.64 20.58 5.46
N ALA A 113 3.45 20.60 4.40
CA ALA A 113 3.38 21.62 3.35
C ALA A 113 2.03 21.63 2.63
N SER A 114 1.45 20.45 2.36
CA SER A 114 0.14 20.31 1.73
C SER A 114 -0.98 20.87 2.61
N LEU A 115 -0.98 20.54 3.90
CA LEU A 115 -1.99 21.02 4.85
C LEU A 115 -1.87 22.52 5.12
N LEU A 116 -0.65 23.03 5.29
CA LEU A 116 -0.41 24.47 5.47
C LEU A 116 -0.78 25.27 4.22
N GLY A 117 -0.31 24.84 3.04
CA GLY A 117 -0.63 25.50 1.77
C GLY A 117 -2.13 25.54 1.51
N TYR A 118 -2.80 24.39 1.61
CA TYR A 118 -4.25 24.31 1.46
C TYR A 118 -4.99 25.18 2.48
N GLY A 119 -4.63 25.11 3.77
CA GLY A 119 -5.26 25.91 4.83
C GLY A 119 -5.07 27.42 4.65
N ILE A 120 -3.87 27.88 4.26
CA ILE A 120 -3.58 29.29 4.01
C ILE A 120 -4.37 29.80 2.81
N PHE A 121 -4.33 29.12 1.66
CA PHE A 121 -4.97 29.60 0.44
C PHE A 121 -6.50 29.47 0.45
N THR A 122 -7.07 28.53 1.21
CA THR A 122 -8.52 28.48 1.45
C THR A 122 -9.00 29.55 2.43
N ALA A 123 -8.22 29.86 3.48
CA ALA A 123 -8.55 30.94 4.42
C ALA A 123 -8.30 32.34 3.81
N ARG A 124 -7.36 32.47 2.87
CA ARG A 124 -6.97 33.72 2.22
C ARG A 124 -6.82 33.55 0.69
N PRO A 125 -7.93 33.41 -0.06
CA PRO A 125 -7.90 33.30 -1.52
C PRO A 125 -7.26 34.51 -2.22
N ASP A 126 -7.28 35.69 -1.57
CA ASP A 126 -6.61 36.90 -2.06
C ASP A 126 -5.09 36.77 -2.12
N LEU A 127 -4.48 35.86 -1.34
CA LEU A 127 -3.05 35.57 -1.43
C LEU A 127 -2.73 34.70 -2.65
N LEU A 128 -3.61 33.74 -2.99
CA LEU A 128 -3.42 32.90 -4.17
C LEU A 128 -3.39 33.76 -5.44
N LEU A 129 -4.36 34.67 -5.59
CA LEU A 129 -4.44 35.60 -6.72
C LEU A 129 -3.26 36.59 -6.82
N LYS A 130 -2.50 36.80 -5.74
CA LYS A 130 -1.31 37.69 -5.71
C LYS A 130 -0.01 36.93 -5.96
N VAL A 131 0.12 35.73 -5.39
CA VAL A 131 1.36 34.92 -5.41
C VAL A 131 1.42 34.02 -6.64
N ASP A 132 0.28 33.51 -7.10
CA ASP A 132 0.15 32.62 -8.26
C ASP A 132 -1.11 32.98 -9.06
N PRO A 133 -1.14 34.12 -9.79
CA PRO A 133 -2.34 34.62 -10.47
C PRO A 133 -2.92 33.66 -11.52
N GLN A 134 -2.13 32.69 -11.99
CA GLN A 134 -2.55 31.66 -12.95
C GLN A 134 -2.70 30.27 -12.33
N ALA A 135 -2.57 30.13 -11.00
CA ALA A 135 -2.61 28.86 -10.28
C ALA A 135 -1.63 27.78 -10.82
N GLN A 136 -0.51 28.19 -11.44
CA GLN A 136 0.46 27.27 -12.04
C GLN A 136 1.23 26.49 -10.97
N PHE A 137 1.75 27.17 -9.95
CA PHE A 137 2.41 26.53 -8.83
C PHE A 137 1.43 25.68 -8.03
N PHE A 138 0.20 26.14 -7.83
CA PHE A 138 -0.82 25.39 -7.11
C PHE A 138 -1.22 24.09 -7.84
N THR A 139 -1.43 24.17 -9.16
CA THR A 139 -1.70 22.99 -10.02
C THR A 139 -0.53 22.01 -10.01
N TRP A 140 0.70 22.51 -10.16
CA TRP A 140 1.91 21.70 -10.05
C TRP A 140 2.06 21.05 -8.66
N ALA A 141 1.74 21.78 -7.59
CA ALA A 141 1.84 21.28 -6.22
C ALA A 141 0.80 20.18 -5.94
N PHE A 142 -0.43 20.29 -6.43
CA PHE A 142 -1.44 19.23 -6.29
C PHE A 142 -0.99 17.93 -6.96
N HIS A 143 -0.36 18.02 -8.13
CA HIS A 143 0.24 16.87 -8.79
C HIS A 143 1.48 16.34 -8.05
N GLY A 144 2.49 17.21 -7.86
CA GLY A 144 3.80 16.87 -7.32
C GLY A 144 3.78 16.42 -5.87
N PHE A 145 2.93 17.00 -5.02
CA PHE A 145 2.79 16.57 -3.63
C PHE A 145 2.03 15.25 -3.50
N ALA A 146 1.04 14.96 -4.36
CA ALA A 146 0.38 13.66 -4.36
C ALA A 146 1.34 12.53 -4.78
N VAL A 147 2.02 12.73 -5.93
CA VAL A 147 3.03 11.82 -6.47
C VAL A 147 4.17 11.64 -5.47
N GLY A 148 4.71 12.74 -4.93
CA GLY A 148 5.78 12.74 -3.93
C GLY A 148 5.37 12.04 -2.63
N ASN A 149 4.18 12.30 -2.11
CA ASN A 149 3.68 11.66 -0.88
C ASN A 149 3.62 10.13 -1.03
N MET A 150 3.03 9.62 -2.12
CA MET A 150 2.97 8.17 -2.37
C MET A 150 4.36 7.58 -2.64
N LEU A 151 5.20 8.27 -3.40
CA LEU A 151 6.54 7.79 -3.76
C LEU A 151 7.47 7.72 -2.55
N PHE A 152 7.59 8.80 -1.76
CA PHE A 152 8.49 8.81 -0.60
C PHE A 152 7.99 7.89 0.52
N GLY A 153 6.68 7.81 0.76
CA GLY A 153 6.10 6.85 1.71
C GLY A 153 6.33 5.40 1.29
N GLY A 154 6.07 5.09 0.01
CA GLY A 154 6.28 3.76 -0.54
C GLY A 154 7.74 3.34 -0.59
N LEU A 155 8.66 4.23 -0.96
CA LEU A 155 10.10 3.97 -0.90
C LEU A 155 10.58 3.81 0.54
N ALA A 156 10.06 4.57 1.51
CA ALA A 156 10.37 4.39 2.92
C ALA A 156 10.00 2.99 3.41
N VAL A 157 8.75 2.57 3.15
CA VAL A 157 8.25 1.24 3.55
C VAL A 157 9.00 0.12 2.82
N LEU A 158 9.20 0.24 1.51
CA LEU A 158 9.91 -0.77 0.72
C LEU A 158 11.39 -0.89 1.16
N ALA A 159 12.07 0.22 1.45
CA ALA A 159 13.44 0.20 1.95
C ALA A 159 13.53 -0.48 3.33
N GLU A 160 12.70 -0.11 4.31
CA GLU A 160 12.69 -0.77 5.63
C GLU A 160 12.32 -2.27 5.49
N ALA A 161 11.31 -2.60 4.68
CA ALA A 161 10.91 -3.99 4.45
C ALA A 161 12.04 -4.82 3.83
N LEU A 162 12.75 -4.31 2.82
CA LEU A 162 13.89 -5.00 2.20
C LEU A 162 15.09 -5.11 3.15
N LEU A 163 15.36 -4.10 3.99
CA LEU A 163 16.44 -4.14 4.99
C LEU A 163 16.18 -5.19 6.09
N ARG A 164 14.91 -5.39 6.47
CA ARG A 164 14.51 -6.25 7.60
C ARG A 164 14.12 -7.66 7.20
N ASP A 165 13.29 -7.79 6.17
CA ASP A 165 12.63 -9.01 5.72
C ASP A 165 13.16 -9.51 4.35
N ARG A 166 14.08 -8.75 3.72
CA ARG A 166 14.88 -9.14 2.54
C ARG A 166 14.03 -9.58 1.35
N VAL A 167 14.40 -10.65 0.65
CA VAL A 167 13.70 -11.16 -0.53
C VAL A 167 12.21 -11.49 -0.26
N ARG A 168 11.83 -11.78 1.00
CA ARG A 168 10.41 -11.98 1.34
C ARG A 168 9.62 -10.67 1.23
N ALA A 169 10.22 -9.53 1.57
CA ALA A 169 9.60 -8.22 1.35
C ALA A 169 9.44 -7.91 -0.14
N LEU A 170 10.38 -8.31 -1.00
CA LEU A 170 10.22 -8.17 -2.45
C LEU A 170 9.03 -8.99 -2.97
N TRP A 171 8.92 -10.26 -2.56
CA TRP A 171 7.77 -11.10 -2.93
C TRP A 171 6.44 -10.56 -2.36
N ALA A 172 6.46 -10.06 -1.13
CA ALA A 172 5.29 -9.43 -0.52
C ALA A 172 4.88 -8.16 -1.28
N PHE A 173 5.83 -7.31 -1.66
CA PHE A 173 5.59 -6.13 -2.50
C PHE A 173 4.98 -6.52 -3.85
N LEU A 174 5.59 -7.44 -4.59
CA LEU A 174 5.08 -7.88 -5.91
C LEU A 174 3.69 -8.51 -5.83
N LEU A 175 3.42 -9.29 -4.79
CA LEU A 175 2.12 -9.92 -4.53
C LEU A 175 1.05 -8.87 -4.23
N VAL A 176 1.34 -7.95 -3.33
CA VAL A 176 0.45 -6.85 -2.94
C VAL A 176 0.19 -5.90 -4.12
N TYR A 177 1.23 -5.55 -4.88
CA TYR A 177 1.16 -4.69 -6.06
C TYR A 177 0.28 -5.34 -7.15
N THR A 178 0.46 -6.65 -7.41
CA THR A 178 -0.35 -7.39 -8.38
C THR A 178 -1.83 -7.49 -7.97
N ILE A 179 -2.11 -7.84 -6.71
CA ILE A 179 -3.49 -7.99 -6.20
C ILE A 179 -4.24 -6.65 -6.21
N SER A 180 -3.58 -5.58 -5.76
CA SER A 180 -4.18 -4.24 -5.79
C SER A 180 -4.36 -3.76 -7.23
N LEU A 181 -3.33 -3.79 -8.09
CA LEU A 181 -3.45 -3.41 -9.50
C LEU A 181 -4.57 -4.18 -10.23
N GLY A 182 -4.71 -5.48 -9.99
CA GLY A 182 -5.81 -6.27 -10.54
C GLY A 182 -7.18 -5.79 -10.07
N SER A 183 -7.34 -5.54 -8.76
CA SER A 183 -8.59 -5.02 -8.18
C SER A 183 -8.94 -3.62 -8.70
N GLU A 184 -7.93 -2.75 -8.82
CA GLU A 184 -8.02 -1.38 -9.34
C GLU A 184 -8.42 -1.36 -10.83
N LEU A 185 -7.84 -2.25 -11.64
CA LEU A 185 -8.19 -2.40 -13.06
C LEU A 185 -9.62 -2.93 -13.23
N LEU A 186 -10.05 -3.89 -12.40
CA LEU A 186 -11.44 -4.34 -12.38
C LEU A 186 -12.39 -3.21 -11.96
N GLY A 187 -12.02 -2.40 -10.96
CA GLY A 187 -12.81 -1.25 -10.49
C GLY A 187 -12.98 -0.17 -11.56
N THR A 188 -11.87 0.29 -12.13
CA THR A 188 -11.84 1.35 -13.17
C THR A 188 -12.34 0.90 -14.55
N THR A 189 -12.60 -0.40 -14.76
CA THR A 189 -13.13 -0.95 -16.02
C THR A 189 -14.58 -1.42 -15.90
N TYR A 190 -14.94 -2.10 -14.81
CA TYR A 190 -16.23 -2.76 -14.62
C TYR A 190 -17.01 -2.28 -13.37
N GLY A 191 -16.42 -1.40 -12.57
CA GLY A 191 -17.03 -0.91 -11.32
C GLY A 191 -17.00 -1.90 -10.15
N VAL A 192 -16.23 -3.00 -10.24
CA VAL A 192 -16.14 -4.03 -9.20
C VAL A 192 -14.69 -4.17 -8.73
N PRO A 193 -14.39 -4.13 -7.42
CA PRO A 193 -15.32 -4.21 -6.30
C PRO A 193 -15.77 -2.85 -5.72
N PHE A 194 -15.29 -1.72 -6.25
CA PHE A 194 -15.38 -0.42 -5.56
C PHE A 194 -16.62 0.43 -5.92
N GLY A 195 -17.43 0.02 -6.90
CA GLY A 195 -18.32 0.92 -7.63
C GLY A 195 -17.61 1.52 -8.85
N ALA A 196 -18.35 2.15 -9.76
CA ALA A 196 -17.77 2.79 -10.95
C ALA A 196 -17.03 4.08 -10.56
N TYR A 197 -15.80 4.26 -11.04
CA TYR A 197 -15.01 5.50 -10.87
C TYR A 197 -13.89 5.60 -11.90
N SER A 198 -13.23 6.75 -11.95
CA SER A 198 -12.03 6.98 -12.77
C SER A 198 -11.02 7.87 -12.05
N TYR A 199 -9.73 7.54 -12.18
CA TYR A 199 -8.64 8.40 -11.71
C TYR A 199 -8.39 9.57 -12.67
N THR A 200 -8.06 10.74 -12.13
CA THR A 200 -7.66 11.90 -12.94
C THR A 200 -6.17 11.83 -13.32
N ALA A 201 -5.70 12.78 -14.13
CA ALA A 201 -4.28 12.88 -14.52
C ALA A 201 -3.37 13.35 -13.36
N LEU A 202 -3.94 13.87 -12.28
CA LEU A 202 -3.22 14.45 -11.14
C LEU A 202 -2.34 13.44 -10.38
N LEU A 203 -2.60 12.13 -10.51
CA LEU A 203 -1.81 11.08 -9.86
C LEU A 203 -0.65 10.53 -10.72
N GLY A 204 -0.39 11.12 -11.89
CA GLY A 204 0.74 10.76 -12.76
C GLY A 204 0.49 9.57 -13.68
N VAL A 205 1.57 8.90 -14.06
CA VAL A 205 1.58 7.81 -15.07
C VAL A 205 0.65 6.67 -14.66
N LYS A 206 -0.13 6.16 -15.61
CA LYS A 206 -1.14 5.12 -15.40
C LYS A 206 -0.81 3.83 -16.15
N TRP A 207 -1.16 2.71 -15.55
CA TRP A 207 -1.33 1.43 -16.22
C TRP A 207 -2.59 1.47 -17.08
N PHE A 208 -2.43 1.17 -18.38
CA PHE A 208 -3.53 1.07 -19.36
C PHE A 208 -4.44 2.32 -19.41
N ASP A 209 -3.90 3.51 -19.13
CA ASP A 209 -4.60 4.79 -18.96
C ASP A 209 -5.68 4.82 -17.86
N ARG A 210 -5.77 3.76 -17.04
CA ARG A 210 -6.79 3.56 -16.00
C ARG A 210 -6.26 3.84 -14.60
N VAL A 211 -5.23 3.10 -14.16
CA VAL A 211 -4.81 3.04 -12.75
C VAL A 211 -3.42 3.67 -12.56
N PRO A 212 -3.26 4.73 -11.77
CA PRO A 212 -1.96 5.36 -11.51
C PRO A 212 -0.95 4.36 -10.91
N ALA A 213 0.27 4.36 -11.42
CA ALA A 213 1.30 3.37 -11.08
C ALA A 213 1.73 3.41 -9.60
N LEU A 214 1.42 4.49 -8.88
CA LEU A 214 1.69 4.66 -7.44
C LEU A 214 0.54 4.20 -6.53
N ILE A 215 -0.67 3.94 -7.06
CA ILE A 215 -1.79 3.44 -6.24
C ILE A 215 -1.48 2.06 -5.63
N PRO A 216 -1.01 1.05 -6.40
CA PRO A 216 -0.60 -0.25 -5.82
C PRO A 216 0.58 -0.14 -4.82
N LEU A 217 1.44 0.88 -4.98
CA LEU A 217 2.50 1.20 -4.00
C LEU A 217 1.90 1.79 -2.70
N SER A 218 0.84 2.61 -2.79
CA SER A 218 0.09 3.11 -1.64
C SER A 218 -0.58 1.97 -0.86
N TRP A 219 -1.23 1.03 -1.55
CA TRP A 219 -1.76 -0.21 -0.95
C TRP A 219 -0.69 -1.00 -0.18
N PHE A 220 0.53 -1.13 -0.72
CA PHE A 220 1.65 -1.75 0.00
C PHE A 220 2.09 -0.94 1.21
N THR A 221 2.25 0.38 1.05
CA THR A 221 2.67 1.31 2.11
C THR A 221 1.79 1.18 3.34
N MET A 222 0.47 1.28 3.15
CA MET A 222 -0.48 1.24 4.25
C MET A 222 -0.77 -0.19 4.73
N GLY A 223 -0.89 -1.16 3.82
CA GLY A 223 -1.10 -2.57 4.17
C GLY A 223 0.04 -3.14 5.03
N TRP A 224 1.29 -2.80 4.73
CA TRP A 224 2.47 -3.20 5.52
C TRP A 224 2.40 -2.62 6.95
N ALA A 225 2.08 -1.33 7.09
CA ALA A 225 1.92 -0.68 8.38
C ALA A 225 0.78 -1.30 9.20
N CYS A 226 -0.40 -1.48 8.61
CA CYS A 226 -1.55 -2.14 9.23
C CYS A 226 -1.22 -3.56 9.71
N TRP A 227 -0.52 -4.35 8.88
CA TRP A 227 -0.12 -5.72 9.23
C TRP A 227 0.82 -5.77 10.44
N ILE A 228 1.85 -4.91 10.47
CA ILE A 228 2.78 -4.85 11.60
C ILE A 228 2.07 -4.45 12.88
N LEU A 229 1.25 -3.40 12.84
CA LEU A 229 0.50 -2.90 13.99
C LEU A 229 -0.45 -3.97 14.54
N ALA A 230 -1.23 -4.62 13.67
CA ALA A 230 -2.10 -5.72 14.06
C ALA A 230 -1.32 -6.88 14.70
N ARG A 231 -0.15 -7.24 14.15
CA ARG A 231 0.71 -8.31 14.67
C ARG A 231 1.42 -8.03 15.99
N ARG A 232 1.29 -6.81 16.53
CA ARG A 232 1.68 -6.53 17.92
C ARG A 232 0.65 -7.01 18.94
N VAL A 233 -0.62 -7.08 18.57
CA VAL A 233 -1.75 -7.28 19.49
C VAL A 233 -2.73 -8.38 19.05
N ALA A 234 -2.47 -9.09 17.95
CA ALA A 234 -3.28 -10.19 17.46
C ALA A 234 -2.43 -11.21 16.69
N SER A 235 -2.99 -12.40 16.46
CA SER A 235 -2.36 -13.49 15.69
C SER A 235 -3.37 -14.19 14.76
N GLY A 236 -2.87 -14.96 13.81
CA GLY A 236 -3.69 -15.71 12.85
C GLY A 236 -4.72 -14.84 12.13
N VAL A 237 -5.95 -15.35 12.00
CA VAL A 237 -7.08 -14.65 11.36
C VAL A 237 -7.40 -13.32 12.06
N GLY A 238 -7.31 -13.25 13.40
CA GLY A 238 -7.57 -12.01 14.14
C GLY A 238 -6.63 -10.87 13.77
N ALA A 239 -5.37 -11.19 13.45
CA ALA A 239 -4.43 -10.18 12.94
C ALA A 239 -4.80 -9.69 11.53
N VAL A 240 -5.21 -10.59 10.64
CA VAL A 240 -5.63 -10.23 9.28
C VAL A 240 -6.86 -9.32 9.34
N LEU A 241 -7.87 -9.69 10.12
CA LEU A 241 -9.09 -8.90 10.33
C LEU A 241 -8.79 -7.54 10.94
N LEU A 242 -7.94 -7.45 11.97
CA LEU A 242 -7.50 -6.17 12.54
C LEU A 242 -6.79 -5.31 11.50
N SER A 243 -5.82 -5.86 10.75
CA SER A 243 -5.13 -5.08 9.71
C SER A 243 -6.06 -4.61 8.59
N THR A 244 -7.10 -5.40 8.26
CA THR A 244 -8.11 -5.03 7.25
C THR A 244 -8.99 -3.89 7.77
N ALA A 245 -9.47 -4.01 9.01
CA ALA A 245 -10.27 -2.98 9.65
C ALA A 245 -9.50 -1.66 9.82
N LEU A 246 -8.20 -1.71 10.12
CA LEU A 246 -7.33 -0.52 10.17
C LEU A 246 -7.13 0.14 8.80
N LEU A 247 -7.09 -0.65 7.72
CA LEU A 247 -6.98 -0.16 6.34
C LEU A 247 -8.28 0.52 5.88
N VAL A 248 -9.44 -0.10 6.13
CA VAL A 248 -10.78 0.46 5.85
C VAL A 248 -11.06 1.69 6.73
N ALA A 249 -10.59 1.71 7.98
CA ALA A 249 -10.76 2.86 8.87
C ALA A 249 -9.96 4.11 8.43
N TRP A 250 -8.90 3.91 7.66
CA TRP A 250 -8.21 5.00 6.96
C TRP A 250 -8.96 5.46 5.72
N ASP A 251 -9.54 4.53 4.95
CA ASP A 251 -10.32 4.84 3.74
C ASP A 251 -11.50 5.80 4.01
N LEU A 252 -12.18 5.62 5.14
CA LEU A 252 -13.21 6.54 5.65
C LEU A 252 -12.78 8.02 5.71
N LEU A 253 -11.49 8.31 5.83
CA LEU A 253 -10.93 9.67 5.76
C LEU A 253 -10.29 9.96 4.40
N LEU A 254 -9.64 8.96 3.80
CA LEU A 254 -8.98 9.06 2.51
C LEU A 254 -9.97 9.50 1.43
N ASP A 255 -11.12 8.83 1.32
CA ASP A 255 -12.02 9.05 0.20
C ASP A 255 -12.65 10.45 0.18
N PRO A 256 -13.22 10.97 1.29
CA PRO A 256 -13.70 12.35 1.33
C PRO A 256 -12.58 13.37 1.07
N ALA A 257 -11.36 13.11 1.54
CA ALA A 257 -10.23 13.99 1.28
C ALA A 257 -9.82 13.98 -0.21
N MET A 258 -9.67 12.81 -0.82
CA MET A 258 -9.02 12.68 -2.12
C MET A 258 -10.00 12.74 -3.31
N SER A 259 -11.27 12.41 -3.13
CA SER A 259 -12.30 12.57 -4.17
C SER A 259 -12.94 13.96 -4.16
N ARG A 260 -13.16 14.58 -2.99
CA ARG A 260 -13.94 15.84 -2.87
C ARG A 260 -13.10 17.09 -2.72
N VAL A 261 -11.91 17.01 -2.11
CA VAL A 261 -11.05 18.18 -1.88
C VAL A 261 -10.06 18.38 -3.02
N THR A 262 -9.54 17.29 -3.60
CA THR A 262 -8.49 17.33 -4.63
C THR A 262 -8.88 16.69 -5.97
N SER A 263 -10.01 15.99 -6.05
CA SER A 263 -10.50 15.31 -7.26
C SER A 263 -9.46 14.38 -7.90
N TYR A 264 -8.73 13.59 -7.10
CA TYR A 264 -7.79 12.58 -7.60
C TYR A 264 -8.50 11.39 -8.27
N TRP A 265 -9.73 11.10 -7.85
CA TRP A 265 -10.68 10.26 -8.58
C TRP A 265 -12.07 10.88 -8.58
N VAL A 266 -12.87 10.49 -9.57
CA VAL A 266 -14.26 10.89 -9.73
C VAL A 266 -15.13 9.64 -9.74
N TRP A 267 -16.08 9.58 -8.82
CA TRP A 267 -17.09 8.53 -8.72
C TRP A 267 -18.11 8.65 -9.87
N GLY A 268 -18.47 7.51 -10.48
CA GLY A 268 -19.50 7.44 -11.52
C GLY A 268 -20.91 7.55 -10.96
N ASP A 269 -21.14 6.93 -9.80
CA ASP A 269 -22.36 7.06 -9.00
C ASP A 269 -22.11 7.95 -7.78
N THR A 270 -23.08 8.80 -7.42
CA THR A 270 -22.96 9.64 -6.20
C THR A 270 -23.50 8.89 -4.98
N GLY A 271 -22.60 8.48 -4.09
CA GLY A 271 -22.96 7.86 -2.81
C GLY A 271 -23.20 8.85 -1.67
N SER A 272 -23.92 8.43 -0.63
CA SER A 272 -24.28 9.31 0.49
C SER A 272 -23.12 9.64 1.43
N TYR A 273 -22.03 8.88 1.40
CA TYR A 273 -20.84 9.14 2.23
C TYR A 273 -19.92 10.13 1.50
N TYR A 274 -20.20 11.41 1.64
CA TYR A 274 -19.45 12.50 0.99
C TYR A 274 -19.37 12.42 -0.56
N GLY A 275 -20.19 11.61 -1.22
CA GLY A 275 -20.12 11.34 -2.67
C GLY A 275 -19.61 9.95 -3.03
N MET A 276 -18.92 9.27 -2.10
CA MET A 276 -18.40 7.91 -2.26
C MET A 276 -19.54 6.87 -2.09
N PRO A 277 -19.71 5.94 -3.03
CA PRO A 277 -20.61 4.78 -2.90
C PRO A 277 -20.22 3.86 -1.73
N TRP A 278 -21.20 3.36 -0.97
CA TRP A 278 -20.94 2.42 0.13
C TRP A 278 -20.30 1.09 -0.31
N ILE A 279 -20.50 0.71 -1.56
CA ILE A 279 -19.83 -0.45 -2.16
C ILE A 279 -18.31 -0.29 -2.20
N ASN A 280 -17.77 0.94 -2.22
CA ASN A 280 -16.33 1.19 -2.13
C ASN A 280 -15.73 0.62 -0.84
N LEU A 281 -16.30 0.94 0.33
CA LEU A 281 -15.82 0.43 1.63
C LEU A 281 -15.91 -1.09 1.73
N ILE A 282 -16.91 -1.70 1.11
CA ILE A 282 -17.02 -3.17 1.00
C ILE A 282 -15.90 -3.71 0.10
N GLY A 283 -15.62 -3.06 -1.03
CA GLY A 283 -14.51 -3.40 -1.92
C GLY A 283 -13.15 -3.26 -1.24
N TRP A 284 -12.89 -2.16 -0.52
CA TRP A 284 -11.70 -2.00 0.32
C TRP A 284 -11.59 -3.07 1.40
N GLY A 285 -12.71 -3.47 2.01
CA GLY A 285 -12.75 -4.58 2.95
C GLY A 285 -12.36 -5.92 2.32
N ILE A 286 -12.91 -6.25 1.15
CA ILE A 286 -12.63 -7.51 0.43
C ILE A 286 -11.20 -7.52 -0.13
N THR A 287 -10.81 -6.51 -0.91
CA THR A 287 -9.46 -6.38 -1.48
C THR A 287 -8.41 -6.32 -0.37
N GLY A 288 -8.66 -5.51 0.67
CA GLY A 288 -7.79 -5.42 1.85
C GLY A 288 -7.65 -6.76 2.56
N TRP A 289 -8.74 -7.51 2.76
CA TRP A 289 -8.69 -8.85 3.38
C TRP A 289 -7.89 -9.85 2.55
N VAL A 290 -8.14 -9.95 1.23
CA VAL A 290 -7.39 -10.84 0.33
C VAL A 290 -5.90 -10.51 0.35
N LEU A 291 -5.57 -9.23 0.25
CA LEU A 291 -4.21 -8.71 0.18
C LEU A 291 -3.45 -8.90 1.50
N LEU A 292 -4.10 -8.66 2.65
CA LEU A 292 -3.50 -8.84 3.97
C LEU A 292 -3.43 -10.31 4.38
N PHE A 293 -4.39 -11.15 3.95
CA PHE A 293 -4.26 -12.60 4.03
C PHE A 293 -3.05 -13.09 3.23
N ALA A 294 -2.90 -12.67 1.98
CA ALA A 294 -1.76 -13.01 1.13
C ALA A 294 -0.43 -12.54 1.75
N LEU A 295 -0.38 -11.30 2.24
CA LEU A 295 0.77 -10.74 2.97
C LEU A 295 1.11 -11.57 4.22
N SER A 296 0.11 -12.01 4.99
CA SER A 296 0.32 -12.85 6.18
C SER A 296 1.00 -14.19 5.88
N ARG A 297 0.83 -14.71 4.67
CA ARG A 297 1.42 -15.98 4.22
C ARG A 297 2.88 -15.83 3.82
N VAL A 298 3.27 -14.68 3.26
CA VAL A 298 4.66 -14.37 2.87
C VAL A 298 5.46 -13.82 4.06
N ILE A 299 4.84 -13.00 4.89
CA ILE A 299 5.44 -12.32 6.05
C ILE A 299 4.68 -12.73 7.34
N PRO A 300 4.82 -13.99 7.78
CA PRO A 300 4.16 -14.47 9.00
C PRO A 300 4.78 -13.93 10.29
N SER A 301 5.92 -13.25 10.23
CA SER A 301 6.57 -12.55 11.35
C SER A 301 7.39 -11.39 10.79
N PRO A 302 6.81 -10.18 10.59
CA PRO A 302 7.54 -9.03 10.06
C PRO A 302 8.63 -8.57 11.03
N GLN A 303 9.81 -8.27 10.50
CA GLN A 303 10.97 -7.83 11.27
C GLN A 303 11.10 -6.30 11.38
N THR A 304 10.25 -5.56 10.66
CA THR A 304 10.10 -4.11 10.77
C THR A 304 9.63 -3.70 12.18
N GLY A 305 10.21 -2.62 12.74
CA GLY A 305 9.87 -2.15 14.08
C GLY A 305 8.50 -1.46 14.17
N PRO A 306 7.72 -1.66 15.26
CA PRO A 306 6.38 -1.08 15.38
C PRO A 306 6.36 0.45 15.42
N ARG A 307 7.45 1.09 15.87
CA ARG A 307 7.58 2.57 15.84
C ARG A 307 7.56 3.12 14.42
N PHE A 308 8.20 2.43 13.48
CA PHE A 308 8.21 2.82 12.07
C PHE A 308 6.82 2.61 11.45
N ALA A 309 6.20 1.44 11.67
CA ALA A 309 4.85 1.18 11.20
C ALA A 309 3.80 2.17 11.74
N ALA A 310 3.91 2.55 13.02
CA ALA A 310 3.06 3.58 13.62
C ALA A 310 3.29 4.96 12.98
N ALA A 311 4.55 5.35 12.73
CA ALA A 311 4.87 6.61 12.06
C ALA A 311 4.34 6.64 10.62
N VAL A 312 4.49 5.56 9.84
CA VAL A 312 3.92 5.42 8.50
C VAL A 312 2.39 5.56 8.54
N TYR A 313 1.72 4.83 9.44
CA TYR A 313 0.26 4.90 9.58
C TYR A 313 -0.19 6.33 9.92
N LEU A 314 0.45 6.98 10.90
CA LEU A 314 0.10 8.33 11.33
C LEU A 314 0.37 9.40 10.26
N VAL A 315 1.47 9.32 9.51
CA VAL A 315 1.75 10.27 8.41
C VAL A 315 0.72 10.13 7.28
N ASN A 316 0.39 8.90 6.88
CA ASN A 316 -0.62 8.66 5.85
C ASN A 316 -2.06 8.96 6.33
N PHE A 317 -2.32 8.89 7.62
CA PHE A 317 -3.58 9.30 8.24
C PHE A 317 -3.71 10.84 8.38
N ALA A 318 -2.61 11.54 8.66
CA ALA A 318 -2.60 12.97 8.96
C ALA A 318 -3.08 13.84 7.78
N LEU A 319 -2.68 13.53 6.55
CA LEU A 319 -3.09 14.29 5.36
C LEU A 319 -4.62 14.25 5.13
N PRO A 320 -5.26 13.08 4.96
CA PRO A 320 -6.71 13.03 4.76
C PRO A 320 -7.49 13.51 5.98
N TYR A 321 -7.02 13.24 7.21
CA TYR A 321 -7.65 13.77 8.42
C TYR A 321 -7.61 15.30 8.46
N GLY A 322 -6.46 15.91 8.14
CA GLY A 322 -6.31 17.36 8.06
C GLY A 322 -7.20 18.00 6.99
N PHE A 323 -7.28 17.42 5.78
CA PHE A 323 -8.22 17.87 4.75
C PHE A 323 -9.69 17.73 5.19
N CYS A 324 -10.06 16.64 5.86
CA CYS A 324 -11.42 16.47 6.40
C CYS A 324 -11.75 17.51 7.49
N VAL A 325 -10.81 17.84 8.39
CA VAL A 325 -11.00 18.90 9.39
C VAL A 325 -11.16 20.27 8.73
N LEU A 326 -10.26 20.63 7.80
CA LEU A 326 -10.29 21.92 7.11
C LEU A 326 -11.57 22.10 6.27
N ASN A 327 -12.12 21.01 5.72
CA ASN A 327 -13.39 21.02 4.98
C ASN A 327 -14.64 20.73 5.84
N ARG A 328 -14.51 20.66 7.17
CA ARG A 328 -15.62 20.41 8.11
C ARG A 328 -16.37 19.09 7.87
N TYR A 329 -15.67 18.07 7.38
CA TYR A 329 -16.20 16.71 7.18
C TYR A 329 -16.25 15.95 8.52
N TRP A 330 -16.99 16.50 9.48
CA TRP A 330 -16.98 16.06 10.88
C TRP A 330 -17.39 14.61 11.10
N PHE A 331 -18.27 14.06 10.25
CA PHE A 331 -18.63 12.65 10.31
C PHE A 331 -17.42 11.76 9.99
N ALA A 332 -16.65 12.05 8.94
CA ALA A 332 -15.40 11.34 8.66
C ALA A 332 -14.36 11.52 9.78
N VAL A 333 -14.18 12.77 10.25
CA VAL A 333 -13.25 13.12 11.35
C VAL A 333 -13.53 12.33 12.63
N VAL A 334 -14.79 12.03 12.94
CA VAL A 334 -15.18 11.24 14.12
C VAL A 334 -15.18 9.74 13.83
N VAL A 335 -15.75 9.30 12.71
CA VAL A 335 -15.95 7.88 12.40
C VAL A 335 -14.64 7.15 12.08
N GLY A 336 -13.66 7.79 11.43
CA GLY A 336 -12.35 7.19 11.16
C GLY A 336 -11.60 6.76 12.44
N PRO A 337 -11.32 7.67 13.39
CA PRO A 337 -10.73 7.32 14.68
C PRO A 337 -11.56 6.33 15.51
N LEU A 338 -12.90 6.44 15.50
CA LEU A 338 -13.77 5.49 16.20
C LEU A 338 -13.71 4.09 15.59
N ALA A 339 -13.63 3.96 14.25
CA ALA A 339 -13.47 2.68 13.57
C ALA A 339 -12.13 2.02 13.90
N ILE A 340 -11.04 2.80 14.02
CA ILE A 340 -9.75 2.32 14.54
C ILE A 340 -9.90 1.79 15.97
N ALA A 341 -10.48 2.59 16.88
CA ALA A 341 -10.66 2.20 18.27
C ALA A 341 -11.50 0.92 18.40
N PHE A 342 -12.61 0.83 17.67
CA PHE A 342 -13.49 -0.34 17.61
C PHE A 342 -12.78 -1.57 17.04
N ALA A 343 -11.99 -1.42 15.97
CA ALA A 343 -11.18 -2.52 15.43
C ALA A 343 -10.23 -3.10 16.49
N TYR A 344 -9.56 -2.24 17.26
CA TYR A 344 -8.74 -2.68 18.39
C TYR A 344 -9.56 -3.37 19.49
N THR A 345 -10.74 -2.89 19.88
CA THR A 345 -11.54 -3.56 20.94
C THR A 345 -12.03 -4.95 20.53
N ILE A 346 -12.36 -5.17 19.25
CA ILE A 346 -12.88 -6.46 18.76
C ILE A 346 -11.75 -7.48 18.52
N PHE A 347 -10.63 -7.06 17.91
CA PHE A 347 -9.62 -7.99 17.41
C PHE A 347 -8.32 -8.03 18.21
N ALA A 348 -8.01 -7.04 19.06
CA ALA A 348 -6.82 -7.09 19.89
C ALA A 348 -6.99 -8.13 21.00
N ARG A 349 -6.12 -9.14 21.01
CA ARG A 349 -6.01 -10.16 22.04
C ARG A 349 -4.53 -10.24 22.47
N PRO A 350 -4.18 -9.80 23.69
CA PRO A 350 -2.80 -9.76 24.14
C PRO A 350 -2.07 -11.07 23.85
N TRP A 351 -1.02 -11.00 23.04
CA TRP A 351 -0.24 -12.18 22.66
C TRP A 351 0.47 -12.72 23.90
N ARG A 352 -0.13 -13.75 24.53
CA ARG A 352 0.59 -14.62 25.47
C ARG A 352 1.74 -15.25 24.70
N ARG A 353 2.96 -14.76 24.92
CA ARG A 353 4.18 -15.48 24.53
C ARG A 353 4.09 -16.86 25.18
N GLY A 354 3.92 -17.90 24.37
CA GLY A 354 3.98 -19.28 24.86
C GLY A 354 5.33 -19.48 25.55
N GLY A 355 5.30 -19.99 26.78
CA GLY A 355 6.52 -20.22 27.56
C GLY A 355 7.34 -21.32 26.90
N LEU A 356 8.41 -20.93 26.20
CA LEU A 356 9.52 -21.83 25.86
C LEU A 356 10.38 -22.03 27.11
N SER A 357 9.77 -22.66 28.12
CA SER A 357 10.42 -23.17 29.33
C SER A 357 10.00 -24.62 29.58
N SER A 358 9.88 -25.40 28.50
CA SER A 358 10.07 -26.84 28.55
C SER A 358 11.57 -27.12 28.43
N THR A 359 12.33 -26.88 29.50
CA THR A 359 13.52 -27.68 29.75
C THR A 359 13.08 -29.15 29.68
N PRO A 360 13.66 -29.99 28.82
CA PRO A 360 13.44 -31.41 28.91
C PRO A 360 13.89 -31.83 30.31
N GLU A 361 12.98 -32.45 31.06
CA GLU A 361 13.39 -33.12 32.30
C GLU A 361 14.44 -34.17 31.90
N PRO A 362 15.66 -34.14 32.47
CA PRO A 362 16.65 -35.16 32.16
C PRO A 362 16.12 -36.48 32.71
N LEU A 363 15.86 -37.44 31.81
CA LEU A 363 15.46 -38.80 32.14
C LEU A 363 16.39 -39.36 33.23
N SER A 364 15.90 -39.44 34.47
CA SER A 364 16.63 -40.03 35.58
C SER A 364 16.50 -41.55 35.52
N THR A 365 17.18 -42.17 34.55
CA THR A 365 17.50 -43.59 34.56
C THR A 365 18.51 -43.88 35.68
N ALA A 366 18.05 -43.78 36.93
CA ALA A 366 18.76 -44.18 38.13
C ALA A 366 18.20 -45.53 38.59
N ALA A 367 18.98 -46.59 38.38
CA ALA A 367 18.59 -47.97 38.62
C ALA A 367 18.18 -48.24 40.08
N ALA A 368 16.93 -48.66 40.28
CA ALA A 368 16.49 -49.33 41.50
C ALA A 368 16.70 -50.84 41.39
N PHE A 369 17.95 -51.28 41.35
CA PHE A 369 18.31 -52.70 41.40
C PHE A 369 18.34 -53.17 42.88
N SER A 370 17.16 -53.25 43.52
CA SER A 370 17.05 -53.73 44.91
C SER A 370 16.63 -55.19 44.96
N ARG A 371 17.55 -56.04 45.43
CA ARG A 371 17.31 -57.45 45.77
C ARG A 371 16.40 -57.58 46.99
N ARG A 372 15.56 -58.61 47.00
CA ARG A 372 15.17 -59.54 48.08
C ARG A 372 14.14 -60.50 47.44
N GLU A 373 14.52 -61.75 47.25
CA GLU A 373 14.28 -62.86 48.21
C GLU A 373 12.80 -63.28 48.18
#